data_AF-A0A8I1B7X9-F1
#
_entry.id   AF-A0A8I1B7X9-F1
#
_cell.length_a   1.000
_cell.length_b   1.000
_cell.length_c   1.000
_cell.angle_alpha   90.00
_cell.angle_beta   90.00
_cell.angle_gamma   90.00
#
_symmetry.space_group_name_H-M   'P 1'
#
loop_
_entity.id
_entity.type
_entity.pdbx_description
1 polymer ?
#
loop_
_entity_poly.entity_id
_entity_poly.type
_entity_poly.pdbx_seq_one_letter_code
_entity_poly.pdbx_strand_id
1 'polypeptide(L)' 'LRQLWLDAVDLHAVTWLWSTWSFDALDAHLRRYVQYKLPNGRSYYLFFFDNHVLARLRQVWSDTQTQQFVAPFTEIRYR' A
#
# COMPACT_ATOMS: atom_id res chain seq x y z
N LEU A 1 -3.82 19.03 1.14
CA LEU A 1 -3.27 17.79 1.74
C LEU A 1 -3.72 17.60 3.20
N ARG A 2 -3.64 18.60 4.09
CA ARG A 2 -4.04 18.48 5.51
C ARG A 2 -5.50 18.10 5.78
N GLN A 3 -6.42 18.44 4.87
CA GLN A 3 -7.86 18.19 5.05
C GLN A 3 -8.28 16.72 4.83
N LEU A 4 -7.61 15.96 3.96
CA LEU A 4 -7.97 14.55 3.71
C LEU A 4 -7.68 13.62 4.90
N TRP A 5 -6.77 14.03 5.78
CA TRP A 5 -6.36 13.22 6.94
C TRP A 5 -7.30 13.34 8.14
N LEU A 6 -8.13 14.40 8.20
CA LEU A 6 -9.02 14.65 9.34
C LEU A 6 -10.37 13.94 9.21
N ASP A 7 -10.75 13.51 7.99
CA ASP A 7 -12.01 12.79 7.76
C ASP A 7 -11.83 11.26 7.82
N ALA A 8 -10.60 10.75 7.90
CA ALA A 8 -10.27 9.32 7.99
C ALA A 8 -10.29 8.79 9.44
N VAL A 9 -11.21 9.29 10.27
CA VAL A 9 -11.27 9.02 11.71
C VAL A 9 -11.95 7.70 12.06
N ASP A 10 -12.61 7.03 11.12
CA ASP A 10 -13.16 5.70 11.35
C ASP A 10 -12.17 4.60 10.95
N LEU A 11 -11.40 4.21 11.96
CA LEU A 11 -10.86 2.87 12.24
C LEU A 11 -10.10 2.16 11.10
N HIS A 12 -8.84 1.90 11.40
CA HIS A 12 -7.84 1.10 10.69
C HIS A 12 -6.98 1.99 9.81
N ALA A 13 -5.93 2.58 10.36
CA ALA A 13 -4.74 2.93 9.59
C ALA A 13 -3.72 1.80 9.74
N VAL A 14 -2.86 1.56 8.74
CA VAL A 14 -1.67 0.72 8.97
C VAL A 14 -0.83 1.43 10.02
N THR A 15 -0.67 0.81 11.18
CA THR A 15 0.07 1.42 12.29
C THR A 15 1.53 1.04 12.29
N TRP A 16 1.84 -0.17 11.82
CA TRP A 16 3.21 -0.59 11.55
C TRP A 16 3.25 -1.77 10.58
N LEU A 17 4.40 -1.85 9.90
CA LEU A 17 4.80 -2.90 8.98
C LEU A 17 6.19 -3.34 9.42
N TRP A 18 6.41 -4.65 9.54
CA TRP A 18 7.72 -5.20 9.86
C TRP A 18 8.14 -6.22 8.81
N SER A 19 9.40 -6.13 8.40
CA SER A 19 10.00 -6.98 7.39
C SER A 19 11.47 -7.20 7.72
N THR A 20 11.99 -8.36 7.33
CA THR A 20 13.43 -8.66 7.36
C THR A 20 14.16 -8.23 6.09
N TRP A 21 13.43 -7.74 5.08
CA TRP A 21 14.00 -7.28 3.83
C TRP A 21 14.66 -5.92 4.00
N SER A 22 15.66 -5.63 3.17
CA SER A 22 16.24 -4.29 3.10
C SER A 22 15.22 -3.28 2.54
N PHE A 23 15.43 -1.99 2.83
CA PHE A 23 14.59 -0.93 2.29
C PHE A 23 14.56 -0.93 0.76
N ASP A 24 15.68 -1.16 0.08
CA ASP A 24 15.73 -1.21 -1.38
C ASP A 24 14.92 -2.38 -1.96
N ALA A 25 15.00 -3.55 -1.30
CA ALA A 25 14.22 -4.72 -1.71
C ALA A 25 12.72 -4.50 -1.49
N LEU A 26 12.34 -3.87 -0.38
CA LEU A 26 10.96 -3.47 -0.10
C LEU A 26 10.46 -2.47 -1.13
N ASP A 27 11.24 -1.43 -1.42
CA ASP A 27 10.90 -0.40 -2.39
C ASP A 27 10.68 -1.01 -3.78
N ALA A 28 11.64 -1.80 -4.27
CA ALA A 28 11.53 -2.49 -5.55
C ALA A 28 10.31 -3.42 -5.62
N HIS A 29 10.02 -4.15 -4.53
CA HIS A 29 8.85 -5.02 -4.47
C HIS A 29 7.54 -4.23 -4.53
N LEU A 30 7.38 -3.27 -3.62
CA LEU A 30 6.14 -2.53 -3.41
C LEU A 30 5.80 -1.64 -4.62
N ARG A 31 6.80 -1.02 -5.26
CA ARG A 31 6.59 -0.17 -6.44
C ARG A 31 5.82 -0.87 -7.55
N ARG A 32 5.97 -2.19 -7.73
CA ARG A 32 5.24 -2.97 -8.74
C ARG A 32 3.73 -2.96 -8.54
N TYR A 33 3.28 -2.73 -7.31
CA TYR A 33 1.87 -2.76 -6.93
C TYR A 33 1.29 -1.36 -6.72
N VAL A 34 2.10 -0.40 -6.29
CA VAL A 34 1.61 0.94 -5.90
C VAL A 34 1.95 2.05 -6.88
N GLN A 35 2.81 1.80 -7.86
CA GLN A 35 3.14 2.76 -8.91
C GLN A 35 2.34 2.48 -10.19
N TYR A 36 1.53 3.44 -10.60
CA TYR A 36 0.75 3.39 -11.84
C TYR A 36 1.30 4.40 -12.83
N LYS A 37 1.86 3.91 -13.94
CA LYS A 37 2.35 4.73 -15.05
C LYS A 37 1.25 4.87 -16.09
N LEU A 38 0.95 6.11 -16.47
CA LEU A 38 -0.01 6.42 -17.52
C LEU A 38 0.70 6.60 -18.87
N PRO A 39 0.00 6.38 -20.00
CA PRO A 39 0.56 6.58 -21.34
C PRO A 39 1.07 8.01 -21.59
N ASN A 40 0.55 9.00 -20.88
CA ASN A 40 0.98 10.40 -20.97
C ASN A 40 2.25 10.72 -20.17
N GLY A 41 2.97 9.72 -19.68
CA GLY A 41 4.21 9.86 -18.92
C GLY A 41 4.02 10.21 -17.44
N ARG A 42 2.78 10.44 -16.98
CA ARG A 42 2.52 10.67 -15.55
C ARG A 42 2.64 9.37 -14.76
N SER A 43 3.11 9.48 -13.52
CA SER A 43 3.14 8.38 -12.56
C SER A 43 2.39 8.78 -11.30
N TYR A 44 1.58 7.87 -10.80
CA TYR A 44 0.87 8.00 -9.53
C TYR A 44 1.41 6.97 -8.56
N TYR A 45 1.62 7.38 -7.32
CA TYR A 45 1.95 6.49 -6.21
C TYR A 45 0.74 6.43 -5.29
N LEU A 46 0.30 5.21 -5.00
CA LEU A 46 -0.79 4.97 -4.07
C LEU A 46 -0.24 4.80 -2.65
N PHE A 47 -0.82 5.53 -1.71
CA PHE A 47 -0.47 5.46 -0.30
C PHE A 47 -1.09 4.22 0.33
N PHE A 48 -0.49 3.04 0.11
CA PHE A 48 -1.03 1.76 0.60
C PHE A 48 -1.12 1.63 2.13
N PHE A 49 -0.48 2.53 2.89
CA PHE A 49 -0.60 2.61 4.34
C PHE A 49 -1.90 3.31 4.78
N ASP A 50 -2.57 3.99 3.86
CA ASP A 50 -3.97 4.40 4.00
C ASP A 50 -4.86 3.19 3.69
N ASN A 51 -5.67 2.77 4.65
CA ASN A 51 -6.49 1.59 4.47
C ASN A 51 -7.66 1.77 3.51
N HIS A 52 -8.15 2.99 3.28
CA HIS A 52 -9.16 3.21 2.23
C HIS A 52 -8.55 2.90 0.86
N VAL A 53 -7.30 3.34 0.66
CA VAL A 53 -6.54 3.03 -0.55
C VAL A 53 -6.25 1.53 -0.64
N LEU A 54 -5.76 0.91 0.44
CA LEU A 54 -5.45 -0.52 0.45
C LEU A 54 -6.69 -1.41 0.23
N ALA A 55 -7.81 -1.08 0.86
CA ALA A 55 -9.07 -1.79 0.68
C ALA A 55 -9.55 -1.70 -0.77
N ARG A 56 -9.44 -0.51 -1.39
CA ARG A 56 -9.80 -0.32 -2.79
C ARG A 56 -8.85 -1.05 -3.73
N LEU A 57 -7.55 -1.11 -3.42
CA LEU A 57 -6.56 -1.86 -4.19
C LEU A 57 -6.85 -3.36 -4.18
N ARG A 58 -7.18 -3.92 -3.01
CA ARG A 58 -7.54 -5.35 -2.88
C ARG A 58 -8.76 -5.75 -3.72
N GLN A 59 -9.68 -4.82 -4.02
CA GLN A 59 -10.84 -5.10 -4.88
C GLN A 59 -10.49 -5.26 -6.36
N VAL A 60 -9.33 -4.76 -6.81
CA VAL A 60 -8.89 -4.83 -8.21
C VAL A 60 -7.72 -5.79 -8.42
N TRP A 61 -7.10 -6.26 -7.34
CA TRP A 61 -6.06 -7.27 -7.37
C TRP A 61 -6.67 -8.68 -7.37
N SER A 62 -6.02 -9.62 -8.04
CA SER A 62 -6.30 -11.03 -7.84
C SER A 62 -5.85 -11.48 -6.44
N ASP A 63 -6.34 -12.63 -5.98
CA ASP A 63 -5.91 -13.23 -4.71
C ASP A 63 -4.39 -13.43 -4.68
N THR A 64 -3.81 -13.88 -5.79
CA THR A 64 -2.36 -14.02 -5.94
C THR A 64 -1.63 -12.69 -5.78
N GLN A 65 -2.12 -11.62 -6.40
CA GLN A 65 -1.51 -10.29 -6.26
C GLN A 65 -1.61 -9.78 -4.82
N THR A 66 -2.74 -10.02 -4.15
CA THR A 66 -2.94 -9.66 -2.75
C THR A 66 -1.96 -10.40 -1.83
N GLN A 67 -1.76 -11.70 -2.03
CA GLN A 67 -0.80 -12.50 -1.27
C GLN A 67 0.64 -12.06 -1.52
N GLN A 68 1.01 -11.84 -2.79
CA GLN A 68 2.36 -11.40 -3.14
C GLN A 68 2.67 -10.00 -2.63
N PHE A 69 1.69 -9.09 -2.61
CA PHE A 69 1.88 -7.75 -2.10
C PHE A 69 2.37 -7.76 -0.64
N VAL A 70 1.74 -8.58 0.20
CA VAL A 70 2.09 -8.65 1.64
C VAL A 70 3.28 -9.56 1.95
N ALA A 71 3.74 -10.37 1.00
CA ALA A 71 4.77 -11.39 1.20
C ALA A 71 6.08 -10.92 1.87
N PRO A 72 6.57 -9.68 1.67
CA PRO A 72 7.77 -9.22 2.36
C PRO A 72 7.57 -8.96 3.86
N PHE A 73 6.32 -8.76 4.30
CA PHE A 73 6.04 -8.37 5.68
C PHE A 73 5.84 -9.59 6.56
N THR A 74 6.61 -9.66 7.63
CA THR A 74 6.40 -10.66 8.68
C THR A 74 5.27 -10.25 9.61
N GLU A 75 5.03 -8.95 9.77
CA GLU A 75 3.93 -8.43 10.57
C GLU A 75 3.32 -7.16 9.97
N ILE A 76 2.00 -7.07 10.01
CA ILE A 76 1.21 -5.90 9.66
C ILE A 76 0.15 -5.74 10.75
N ARG A 77 0.06 -4.57 11.41
CA ARG A 77 -1.08 -4.27 12.29
C ARG A 77 -1.85 -3.04 11.87
N TYR A 78 -3.13 -3.10 12.22
CA TYR A 78 -4.14 -2.10 11.99
C TYR A 78 -4.70 -1.64 13.36
N ARG A 79 -5.21 -0.41 13.46
CA ARG A 79 -5.96 0.11 14.61
C ARG A 79 -7.27 0.74 14.16
#